data_AF-B4FER4-F1
#
_entry.id   AF-B4FER4-F1
#
_cell.length_a   1.000
_cell.length_b   1.000
_cell.length_c   1.000
_cell.angle_alpha   90.00
_cell.angle_beta   90.00
_cell.angle_gamma   90.00
#
_symmetry.space_group_name_H-M   'P 1'
#
loop_
_entity.id
_entity.type
_entity.pdbx_description
1 polymer ?
#
loop_
_entity_poly.entity_id
_entity_poly.type
_entity_poly.pdbx_seq_one_letter_code
_entity_poly.pdbx_strand_id
1 'polypeptide(L)'
;MGVVSAAADAIVAVFSLTIVVAAPLLDAQSVLPHTLYPAPLLELKRWYAAEFGDYLVAQSPGFFRGLVCLELAFQWPLAVATLYGILTRRRWAATTSLMAGVGTLTSMVKPCFPSPL
;
A
#
# COMPACT_ATOMS: atom_id res chain seq x y z
N MET A 1 25.27 -14.96 1.47
CA MET A 1 24.07 -14.31 2.06
C MET A 1 23.52 -15.27 3.10
N GLY A 2 23.44 -14.86 4.36
CA GLY A 2 22.87 -15.75 5.40
C GLY A 2 21.41 -16.06 5.10
N VAL A 3 20.94 -17.26 5.43
CA VAL A 3 19.56 -17.72 5.20
C VAL A 3 18.52 -16.70 5.68
N VAL A 4 18.80 -16.04 6.81
CA VAL A 4 17.96 -14.97 7.40
C VAL A 4 17.82 -13.76 6.47
N SER A 5 18.90 -13.34 5.79
CA SER A 5 18.86 -12.21 4.85
C SER A 5 18.03 -12.55 3.62
N ALA A 6 18.16 -13.77 3.09
CA ALA A 6 17.38 -14.20 1.94
C ALA A 6 15.89 -14.33 2.25
N ALA A 7 15.53 -14.79 3.45
CA ALA A 7 14.16 -14.84 3.92
C ALA A 7 13.55 -13.43 4.09
N ALA A 8 14.31 -12.49 4.67
CA ALA A 8 13.87 -11.10 4.80
C ALA A 8 13.66 -10.44 3.42
N ASP A 9 14.60 -10.61 2.48
CA ASP A 9 14.47 -10.10 1.12
C ASP A 9 13.23 -10.67 0.41
N ALA A 10 12.91 -11.95 0.62
CA ALA A 10 11.72 -12.58 0.07
C ALA A 10 10.42 -12.01 0.66
N ILE A 11 10.35 -11.81 1.98
CA ILE A 11 9.18 -11.21 2.64
C ILE A 11 8.94 -9.79 2.13
N VAL A 12 10.01 -8.99 2.05
CA VAL A 12 9.95 -7.61 1.54
C VAL A 12 9.53 -7.59 0.07
N ALA A 13 10.03 -8.53 -0.74
CA ALA A 13 9.62 -8.64 -2.14
C ALA A 13 8.14 -8.98 -2.29
N VAL A 14 7.62 -9.93 -1.50
CA VAL A 14 6.19 -10.27 -1.49
C VAL A 14 5.36 -9.08 -1.06
N PHE A 15 5.74 -8.39 0.01
CA PHE A 15 5.05 -7.19 0.49
C PHE A 15 5.04 -6.08 -0.57
N SER A 16 6.20 -5.81 -1.19
CA SER A 16 6.32 -4.80 -2.24
C SER A 16 5.50 -5.18 -3.47
N LEU A 17 5.50 -6.44 -3.88
CA LEU A 17 4.69 -6.94 -4.98
C LEU A 17 3.20 -6.74 -4.71
N THR A 18 2.74 -7.04 -3.49
CA THR A 18 1.35 -6.79 -3.09
C THR A 18 1.00 -5.32 -3.26
N ILE A 19 1.82 -4.38 -2.79
CA ILE A 19 1.57 -2.94 -2.96
C ILE A 19 1.57 -2.53 -4.44
N VAL A 20 2.53 -3.03 -5.22
CA VAL A 20 2.65 -2.72 -6.66
C VAL A 20 1.38 -3.09 -7.43
N VAL A 21 0.73 -4.20 -7.05
CA VAL A 21 -0.50 -4.68 -7.69
C VAL A 21 -1.74 -4.06 -7.05
N ALA A 22 -1.85 -4.08 -5.71
CA ALA A 22 -3.04 -3.65 -4.98
C ALA A 22 -3.28 -2.14 -5.09
N ALA A 23 -2.24 -1.31 -4.98
CA ALA A 23 -2.40 0.15 -5.01
C ALA A 23 -3.05 0.67 -6.31
N PRO A 24 -2.62 0.26 -7.53
CA PRO A 24 -3.30 0.70 -8.75
C PRO A 24 -4.63 -0.02 -9.00
N LEU A 25 -4.80 -1.27 -8.55
CA LEU A 25 -6.02 -2.04 -8.82
C LEU A 25 -7.16 -1.69 -7.87
N LEU A 26 -6.88 -1.42 -6.59
CA LEU A 26 -7.88 -1.28 -5.53
C LEU A 26 -7.90 0.16 -4.99
N ASP A 27 -6.75 0.67 -4.56
CA ASP A 27 -6.69 1.97 -3.88
C ASP A 27 -6.92 3.13 -4.85
N ALA A 28 -6.31 3.07 -6.04
CA ALA A 28 -6.47 4.07 -7.08
C ALA A 28 -7.94 4.23 -7.54
N GLN A 29 -8.81 3.22 -7.35
CA GLN A 29 -10.26 3.35 -7.59
C GLN A 29 -10.97 4.34 -6.65
N SER A 30 -10.33 4.76 -5.56
CA SER A 30 -10.83 5.82 -4.68
C SER A 30 -10.49 7.22 -5.18
N VAL A 31 -9.41 7.36 -5.97
CA VAL A 31 -8.92 8.66 -6.46
C VAL A 31 -9.29 8.90 -7.92
N LEU A 32 -9.20 7.87 -8.77
CA LEU A 32 -9.51 7.94 -10.20
C LEU A 32 -11.01 7.69 -10.49
N PRO A 33 -11.52 8.23 -11.60
CA PRO A 33 -12.89 7.98 -12.03
C PRO A 33 -13.11 6.50 -12.38
N HIS A 34 -14.25 5.95 -11.94
CA HIS A 34 -14.62 4.55 -12.13
C HIS A 34 -14.68 4.10 -13.59
N THR A 35 -14.76 5.02 -14.55
CA THR A 35 -14.76 4.74 -16.00
C THR A 35 -13.43 4.18 -16.51
N LEU A 36 -12.35 4.32 -15.76
CA LEU A 36 -11.02 3.79 -16.11
C LEU A 36 -10.83 2.33 -15.68
N TYR A 37 -11.76 1.78 -14.90
CA TYR A 37 -11.67 0.45 -14.32
C TYR A 37 -12.69 -0.51 -14.93
N PRO A 38 -12.30 -1.78 -15.18
CA PRO A 38 -13.22 -2.78 -15.70
C PRO A 38 -14.26 -3.18 -14.64
N ALA A 39 -15.47 -3.54 -15.09
CA ALA A 39 -16.59 -3.95 -14.24
C ALA A 39 -16.25 -4.94 -13.10
N PRO A 40 -15.49 -6.04 -13.30
CA PRO A 40 -15.19 -6.99 -12.22
C PRO A 40 -14.39 -6.38 -11.07
N LEU A 41 -13.53 -5.38 -11.32
CA LEU A 41 -12.75 -4.72 -10.27
C LEU A 41 -13.62 -3.82 -9.40
N LEU A 42 -14.61 -3.16 -10.01
CA LEU A 42 -15.59 -2.34 -9.30
C LEU A 42 -16.54 -3.21 -8.48
N GLU A 43 -16.95 -4.36 -9.02
CA GLU A 43 -17.79 -5.34 -8.31
C GLU A 43 -17.06 -5.96 -7.13
N LEU A 44 -15.79 -6.32 -7.28
CA LEU A 44 -14.97 -6.83 -6.17
C LEU A 44 -14.88 -5.82 -5.02
N LYS A 45 -14.66 -4.53 -5.33
CA LYS A 45 -14.62 -3.46 -4.32
C LYS A 45 -15.96 -3.30 -3.62
N ARG A 46 -17.07 -3.34 -4.37
CA ARG A 46 -18.44 -3.24 -3.82
C ARG A 46 -18.79 -4.44 -2.96
N TRP A 47 -18.44 -5.64 -3.40
CA TRP A 47 -18.64 -6.86 -2.63
C TRP A 47 -17.85 -6.81 -1.32
N TYR A 48 -16.57 -6.41 -1.35
CA TYR A 48 -15.76 -6.23 -0.15
C TYR A 48 -16.38 -5.20 0.82
N ALA A 49 -16.79 -4.03 0.31
CA ALA A 49 -17.41 -3.01 1.14
C ALA A 49 -18.73 -3.47 1.76
N ALA A 50 -19.52 -4.28 1.06
CA ALA A 50 -20.77 -4.84 1.55
C ALA A 50 -20.55 -5.95 2.57
N GLU A 51 -19.60 -6.86 2.32
CA GLU A 51 -19.31 -8.01 3.18
C GLU A 51 -18.67 -7.57 4.51
N PHE A 52 -17.70 -6.64 4.46
CA PHE A 52 -16.96 -6.19 5.64
C PHE A 52 -17.52 -4.91 6.27
N GLY A 53 -18.53 -4.29 5.65
CA GLY A 53 -19.12 -3.04 6.15
C GLY A 53 -18.12 -1.87 6.17
N ASP A 54 -17.10 -1.90 5.32
CA ASP A 54 -16.01 -0.95 5.35
C ASP A 54 -16.45 0.42 4.80
N TYR A 55 -16.79 1.32 5.72
CA TYR A 55 -17.26 2.68 5.40
C TYR A 55 -16.24 3.48 4.58
N LEU A 56 -14.94 3.26 4.77
CA LEU A 56 -13.89 3.97 4.06
C LEU A 56 -13.85 3.58 2.58
N VAL A 57 -14.10 2.31 2.28
CA VAL A 57 -14.16 1.80 0.91
C VAL A 57 -15.50 2.11 0.25
N ALA A 58 -16.59 2.15 1.03
CA ALA A 58 -17.94 2.41 0.56
C ALA A 58 -18.18 3.88 0.15
N GLN A 59 -17.76 4.84 0.99
CA GLN A 59 -17.96 6.28 0.71
C GLN A 59 -16.68 7.02 0.30
N SER A 60 -15.49 6.49 0.59
CA SER A 60 -14.20 7.16 0.33
C SER A 60 -14.22 8.65 0.69
N PRO A 61 -14.30 9.01 1.98
CA PRO A 61 -14.30 10.39 2.43
C PRO A 61 -13.02 11.13 1.97
N GLY A 62 -13.09 12.45 1.84
CA GLY A 62 -12.00 13.26 1.26
C GLY A 62 -10.62 13.06 1.93
N PHE A 63 -10.58 12.81 3.24
CA PHE A 63 -9.34 12.47 3.95
C PHE A 63 -8.74 11.14 3.48
N PHE A 64 -9.56 10.09 3.33
CA PHE A 64 -9.12 8.78 2.84
C PHE A 64 -8.57 8.90 1.41
N ARG A 65 -9.24 9.67 0.56
CA ARG A 65 -8.76 9.96 -0.80
C ARG A 65 -7.41 10.68 -0.81
N GLY A 66 -7.17 11.58 0.15
CA GLY A 66 -5.86 12.22 0.34
C GLY A 66 -4.77 11.24 0.77
N LEU A 67 -5.09 10.34 1.69
CA LEU A 67 -4.17 9.30 2.17
C LEU A 67 -3.79 8.32 1.06
N VAL A 68 -4.77 7.89 0.26
CA VAL A 68 -4.53 7.05 -0.92
C VAL A 68 -3.73 7.79 -2.00
N CYS A 69 -3.96 9.10 -2.19
CA CYS A 69 -3.16 9.90 -3.10
C CYS A 69 -1.68 9.94 -2.66
N LEU A 70 -1.41 10.12 -1.37
CA LEU A 70 -0.06 10.06 -0.80
C LEU A 70 0.56 8.67 -0.99
N GLU A 71 -0.23 7.62 -0.78
CA GLU A 71 0.20 6.24 -1.00
C GLU A 71 0.61 5.99 -2.46
N LEU A 72 -0.21 6.42 -3.42
CA LEU A 72 0.10 6.32 -4.84
C LEU A 72 1.32 7.15 -5.23
N ALA A 73 1.48 8.35 -4.66
CA ALA A 73 2.55 9.26 -5.03
C ALA A 73 3.92 8.88 -4.42
N PHE A 74 3.95 8.27 -3.23
CA PHE A 74 5.19 7.97 -2.51
C PHE A 74 5.41 6.48 -2.27
N GLN A 75 4.44 5.78 -1.70
CA GLN A 75 4.58 4.38 -1.31
C GLN A 75 4.64 3.46 -2.53
N TRP A 76 3.81 3.70 -3.55
CA TRP A 76 3.82 2.92 -4.78
C TRP A 76 5.16 2.96 -5.55
N PRO A 77 5.74 4.14 -5.89
CA PRO A 77 7.04 4.17 -6.57
C PRO A 77 8.16 3.60 -5.70
N LEU A 78 8.07 3.76 -4.37
CA LEU A 78 9.03 3.15 -3.44
C LEU A 78 8.91 1.62 -3.45
N ALA A 79 7.71 1.06 -3.49
CA ALA A 79 7.48 -0.39 -3.59
C ALA A 79 7.98 -0.95 -4.93
N VAL A 80 7.73 -0.26 -6.05
CA VAL A 80 8.28 -0.62 -7.36
C VAL A 80 9.81 -0.62 -7.32
N ALA A 81 10.42 0.43 -6.78
CA ALA A 81 11.87 0.55 -6.65
C ALA A 81 12.47 -0.53 -5.75
N THR A 82 11.79 -0.87 -4.64
CA THR A 82 12.22 -1.91 -3.70
C THR A 82 12.16 -3.29 -4.35
N LEU A 83 11.05 -3.61 -5.01
CA LEU A 83 10.89 -4.86 -5.75
C LEU A 83 11.96 -4.99 -6.84
N TYR A 84 12.14 -3.96 -7.66
CA TYR A 84 13.17 -3.94 -8.69
C TYR A 84 14.59 -4.08 -8.11
N GLY A 85 14.87 -3.42 -6.99
CA GLY A 85 16.15 -3.50 -6.29
C GLY A 85 16.46 -4.92 -5.80
N ILE A 86 15.45 -5.64 -5.28
CA ILE A 86 15.60 -7.02 -4.83
C ILE A 86 15.81 -7.96 -6.03
N LEU A 87 15.00 -7.82 -7.10
CA LEU A 87 15.16 -8.63 -8.32
C LEU A 87 16.55 -8.44 -8.97
N THR A 88 17.06 -7.21 -8.99
CA THR A 88 18.38 -6.89 -9.57
C THR A 88 19.55 -7.05 -8.58
N ARG A 89 19.28 -7.52 -7.36
CA ARG A 89 20.24 -7.61 -6.23
C ARG A 89 21.09 -6.35 -6.03
N ARG A 90 20.49 -5.17 -6.18
CA ARG A 90 21.19 -3.90 -5.97
C ARG A 90 21.26 -3.55 -4.48
N ARG A 91 22.43 -3.04 -4.02
CA ARG A 91 22.68 -2.63 -2.62
C ARG A 91 21.72 -1.57 -2.08
N TRP A 92 21.03 -0.82 -2.94
CA TRP A 92 20.05 0.21 -2.58
C TRP A 92 18.68 -0.38 -2.15
N ALA A 93 18.44 -1.68 -2.38
CA ALA A 93 17.22 -2.37 -1.97
C ALA A 93 17.04 -2.41 -0.45
N ALA A 94 18.14 -2.52 0.31
CA ALA A 94 18.10 -2.51 1.76
C ALA A 94 17.64 -1.16 2.31
N THR A 95 18.12 -0.04 1.75
CA THR A 95 17.75 1.31 2.20
C THR A 95 16.28 1.63 1.91
N THR A 96 15.79 1.23 0.75
CA THR A 96 14.39 1.45 0.32
C THR A 96 13.42 0.59 1.13
N SER A 97 13.76 -0.67 1.42
CA SER A 97 13.01 -1.52 2.34
C SER A 97 12.94 -0.94 3.75
N LEU A 98 14.02 -0.34 4.23
CA LEU A 98 14.07 0.26 5.57
C LEU A 98 13.19 1.52 5.63
N MET A 99 13.23 2.36 4.60
CA MET A 99 12.32 3.51 4.46
C MET A 99 10.85 3.08 4.39
N ALA A 100 10.53 2.06 3.59
CA ALA A 100 9.17 1.53 3.50
C ALA A 100 8.68 0.99 4.85
N GLY A 101 9.51 0.21 5.54
CA GLY A 101 9.19 -0.33 6.87
C GLY A 101 8.94 0.76 7.91
N VAL A 102 9.79 1.79 7.96
CA VAL A 102 9.61 2.93 8.87
C VAL A 102 8.32 3.69 8.55
N GLY A 103 8.03 3.96 7.29
CA GLY A 103 6.79 4.63 6.88
C GLY A 103 5.54 3.87 7.31
N THR A 104 5.52 2.54 7.10
CA THR A 104 4.40 1.70 7.54
C THR A 104 4.25 1.68 9.07
N LEU A 105 5.36 1.60 9.80
CA LEU A 105 5.34 1.64 11.27
C LEU A 105 4.81 2.99 11.79
N THR A 106 5.24 4.11 11.20
CA THR A 106 4.73 5.44 11.57
C THR A 106 3.24 5.57 11.29
N SER A 107 2.73 4.98 10.21
CA SER A 107 1.29 5.00 9.93
C SER A 107 0.48 4.09 10.85
N MET A 108 1.08 3.01 11.37
CA MET A 108 0.45 2.10 12.34
C MET A 108 0.55 2.61 13.78
N VAL A 109 1.48 3.51 14.07
CA VAL A 109 1.54 4.21 15.36
C VAL A 109 0.27 5.06 15.49
N LYS A 110 -0.69 4.49 16.22
CA LYS A 110 -1.87 5.19 16.70
C LYS A 110 -1.39 6.45 17.44
N PRO A 111 -1.76 7.67 16.99
CA PRO A 111 -1.53 8.86 17.80
C PRO A 111 -2.29 8.67 19.10
N CYS A 112 -1.57 8.48 20.20
CA CYS A 112 -2.15 8.56 21.52
C CYS A 112 -2.40 10.06 21.78
N PHE A 113 -3.42 10.62 21.13
CA PHE A 113 -3.92 11.94 21.47
C PHE A 113 -4.70 11.79 22.78
N PRO A 114 -4.33 12.51 23.86
CA PRO A 114 -5.22 12.63 24.99
C PRO A 114 -6.50 13.33 24.50
N SER A 115 -7.62 12.63 24.63
CA SER A 115 -8.95 13.21 24.43
C SER A 115 -9.11 14.41 25.37
N PRO A 116 -9.45 15.61 24.88
CA PRO A 116 -9.87 16.69 25.75
C PRO A 116 -11.28 16.35 26.25
N LEU A 117 -11.38 15.98 27.52
CA LEU A 117 -12.60 16.09 28.33
C LEU A 117 -12.48 17.36 29.18
#